data_AF-A0AAE4CN20-F1
#
_entry.id   AF-A0AAE4CN20-F1
#
_cell.length_a   1.000
_cell.length_b   1.000
_cell.length_c   1.000
_cell.angle_alpha   90.00
_cell.angle_beta   90.00
_cell.angle_gamma   90.00
#
_symmetry.space_group_name_H-M   'P 1'
#
loop_
_entity.id
_entity.type
_entity.pdbx_description
1 polymer ?
#
loop_
_entity_poly.entity_id
_entity_poly.type
_entity_poly.pdbx_seq_one_letter_code
_entity_poly.pdbx_strand_id
1 'polypeptide(L)'
;MAFVEGYGIPLGRVLTGGNRHDSPLPAPTLDQLGGLGPLPDEITVHLDSGYDSGTTRTLLAERGLTGDIATKGDNAPIQAGQRRHVERTSAWHNAFNRLQRCYERHGIVIDAFFDLADTIITLRALIRRVWTLYRWDIRPTKRP
;
A
#
# COMPACT_ATOMS: atom_id res chain seq x y z
N MET A 1 6.02 5.26 4.38
CA MET A 1 5.73 4.77 3.02
C MET A 1 4.99 3.43 3.12
N ALA A 2 4.04 3.16 2.22
CA ALA A 2 3.35 1.88 2.13
C ALA A 2 3.14 1.51 0.66
N PHE A 3 3.09 0.22 0.35
CA PHE A 3 2.63 -0.27 -0.94
C PHE A 3 1.39 -1.13 -0.76
N VAL A 4 0.53 -1.08 -1.77
CA VAL A 4 -0.77 -1.74 -1.78
C VAL A 4 -0.91 -2.49 -3.09
N GLU A 5 -1.66 -3.58 -3.09
CA GLU A 5 -2.04 -4.24 -4.34
C GLU A 5 -3.18 -3.49 -5.06
N GLY A 6 -3.50 -3.93 -6.28
CA GLY A 6 -4.43 -3.27 -7.19
C GLY A 6 -5.89 -3.11 -6.72
N TYR A 7 -6.30 -3.63 -5.57
CA TYR A 7 -7.60 -3.37 -4.93
C TYR A 7 -7.48 -2.53 -3.64
N GLY A 8 -6.27 -2.13 -3.25
CA GLY A 8 -5.97 -1.32 -2.08
C GLY A 8 -5.72 -2.11 -0.80
N ILE A 9 -5.49 -3.43 -0.88
CA ILE A 9 -5.05 -4.21 0.29
C ILE A 9 -3.61 -3.80 0.64
N PRO A 10 -3.35 -3.36 1.88
CA PRO A 10 -2.00 -3.05 2.33
C PRO A 10 -1.16 -4.33 2.35
N LEU A 11 -0.01 -4.29 1.68
CA LEU A 11 0.91 -5.43 1.60
C LEU A 11 2.16 -5.21 2.45
N GLY A 12 2.60 -3.96 2.58
CA GLY A 12 3.75 -3.61 3.41
C GLY A 12 3.86 -2.12 3.65
N ARG A 13 4.53 -1.77 4.75
CA ARG A 13 4.74 -0.40 5.20
C ARG A 13 6.03 -0.24 5.99
N VAL A 14 6.60 0.95 5.89
CA VAL A 14 7.67 1.46 6.74
C VAL A 14 7.21 2.80 7.30
N LEU A 15 7.13 2.88 8.64
CA LEU A 15 6.82 4.11 9.35
C LEU A 15 8.11 4.89 9.62
N THR A 16 8.06 6.20 9.41
CA THR A 16 9.14 7.14 9.78
C THR A 16 8.53 8.37 10.43
N GLY A 17 9.32 9.08 11.23
CA GLY A 17 8.92 10.40 11.73
C GLY A 17 8.81 11.40 10.57
N GLY A 18 7.83 12.31 10.64
CA GLY A 18 7.55 13.29 9.58
C GLY A 18 8.65 14.30 9.29
N ASN A 19 9.72 14.33 10.10
CA ASN A 19 10.89 15.19 9.89
C ASN A 19 11.97 14.54 9.00
N ARG A 20 11.75 13.31 8.51
CA ARG A 20 12.68 12.61 7.63
C ARG A 20 12.21 12.67 6.19
N HIS A 21 13.16 12.78 5.26
CA HIS A 21 12.87 12.70 3.84
C HIS A 21 12.39 11.29 3.48
N ASP A 22 11.40 11.20 2.58
CA ASP A 22 10.78 9.93 2.20
C ASP A 22 11.52 9.18 1.08
N SER A 23 12.43 9.83 0.34
CA SER A 23 13.21 9.18 -0.73
C SER A 23 14.00 7.91 -0.36
N PRO A 24 14.52 7.69 0.87
CA PRO A 24 15.18 6.44 1.22
C PRO A 24 14.20 5.33 1.59
N LEU A 25 12.91 5.62 1.78
CA LEU A 25 11.91 4.63 2.21
C LEU A 25 11.52 3.57 1.16
N PRO A 26 11.66 3.76 -0.17
CA PRO A 26 11.33 2.72 -1.14
C PRO A 26 12.13 1.43 -0.92
N ALA A 27 13.42 1.52 -0.59
CA ALA A 27 14.26 0.34 -0.36
C ALA A 27 13.73 -0.55 0.78
N PRO A 28 13.63 -0.07 2.04
CA PRO A 28 13.16 -0.89 3.13
C PRO A 28 11.69 -1.28 2.98
N THR A 29 10.88 -0.51 2.23
CA THR A 29 9.49 -0.88 1.98
C THR A 29 9.40 -2.04 0.98
N LEU A 30 10.19 -2.01 -0.10
CA LEU A 30 10.21 -3.09 -1.09
C LEU A 30 10.86 -4.37 -0.58
N ASP A 31 11.77 -4.29 0.41
CA ASP A 31 12.34 -5.48 1.04
C ASP A 31 11.28 -6.34 1.75
N GLN A 32 10.15 -5.74 2.16
CA GLN A 32 9.03 -6.49 2.73
C GLN A 32 8.30 -7.39 1.71
N LEU A 33 8.48 -7.16 0.40
CA LEU A 33 7.92 -8.05 -0.63
C LEU A 33 8.41 -9.49 -0.48
N GLY A 34 9.67 -9.68 -0.07
CA GLY A 34 10.24 -11.01 0.15
C GLY A 34 9.52 -11.83 1.23
N GLY A 35 8.78 -11.17 2.13
CA GLY A 35 7.99 -11.82 3.17
C GLY A 35 6.59 -12.27 2.74
N LEU A 36 6.12 -11.88 1.55
CA LEU A 36 4.75 -12.14 1.08
C LEU A 36 4.54 -13.54 0.48
N GLY A 37 5.60 -14.35 0.38
CA GLY A 37 5.57 -15.66 -0.28
C GLY A 37 5.76 -15.55 -1.79
N PRO A 38 5.34 -16.56 -2.58
CA PRO A 38 5.57 -16.56 -4.03
C PRO A 38 4.84 -15.37 -4.69
N LEU A 39 5.62 -14.50 -5.33
CA LEU A 39 5.11 -13.38 -6.10
C LEU A 39 4.94 -13.79 -7.57
N PRO A 40 4.11 -13.08 -8.36
CA PRO A 40 4.04 -13.27 -9.80
C PRO A 40 5.40 -13.03 -10.46
N ASP A 41 5.67 -13.71 -11.58
CA ASP A 41 6.92 -13.56 -12.34
C ASP A 41 7.14 -12.12 -12.83
N GLU A 42 6.05 -11.40 -13.12
CA GLU A 42 6.07 -10.00 -13.51
C GLU A 42 5.33 -9.14 -12.47
N ILE A 43 6.08 -8.22 -11.84
CA ILE A 43 5.54 -7.25 -10.89
C ILE A 43 5.80 -5.84 -11.40
N THR A 44 4.72 -5.08 -11.56
CA THR A 44 4.79 -3.65 -11.88
C THR A 44 4.56 -2.83 -10.62
N VAL A 45 5.55 -2.02 -10.24
CA VAL A 45 5.50 -1.09 -9.12
C VAL A 45 5.16 0.29 -9.66
N HIS A 46 3.96 0.79 -9.32
CA HIS A 46 3.54 2.14 -9.67
C HIS A 46 4.06 3.14 -8.62
N LEU A 47 4.80 4.17 -9.06
CA LEU A 47 5.38 5.20 -8.19
C LEU A 47 5.01 6.61 -8.64
N ASP A 48 4.93 7.54 -7.69
CA ASP A 48 4.77 8.96 -7.99
C ASP A 48 6.05 9.56 -8.58
N SER A 49 5.90 10.68 -9.30
CA SER A 49 6.99 11.44 -9.91
C SER A 49 8.10 11.85 -8.94
N GLY A 50 7.78 12.04 -7.66
CA GLY A 50 8.79 12.32 -6.62
C GLY A 50 9.81 11.20 -6.42
N TYR A 51 9.53 9.99 -6.91
CA TYR A 51 10.43 8.84 -6.84
C TYR A 51 11.19 8.57 -8.15
N ASP A 52 11.06 9.44 -9.16
CA ASP A 52 11.82 9.33 -10.42
C ASP A 52 13.28 9.73 -10.20
N SER A 53 14.06 8.80 -9.66
CA SER A 53 15.50 8.95 -9.46
C SER A 53 16.24 7.74 -10.02
N GLY A 54 17.48 7.94 -10.47
CA GLY A 54 18.35 6.85 -10.91
C GLY A 54 18.48 5.75 -9.84
N THR A 55 18.61 6.16 -8.57
CA THR A 55 18.66 5.24 -7.42
C THR A 55 17.40 4.37 -7.32
N THR A 56 16.21 4.96 -7.44
CA THR A 56 14.95 4.19 -7.41
C THR A 56 14.88 3.20 -8.57
N ARG A 57 15.30 3.61 -9.78
CA ARG A 57 15.27 2.75 -10.97
C ARG A 57 16.24 1.59 -10.85
N THR A 58 17.46 1.82 -10.35
CA THR A 58 18.44 0.77 -10.06
C THR A 58 17.90 -0.24 -9.04
N LEU A 59 17.31 0.27 -7.96
CA LEU A 59 16.75 -0.55 -6.88
C LEU A 59 15.64 -1.50 -7.38
N LEU A 60 14.77 -1.02 -8.27
CA LEU A 60 13.73 -1.83 -8.90
C LEU A 60 14.35 -2.89 -9.81
N ALA A 61 15.33 -2.52 -10.65
CA ALA A 61 16.01 -3.45 -11.54
C ALA A 61 16.75 -4.57 -10.79
N GLU A 62 17.44 -4.24 -9.70
CA GLU A 62 18.12 -5.22 -8.81
C GLU A 62 17.17 -6.25 -8.21
N ARG A 63 15.88 -5.90 -8.06
CA ARG A 63 14.83 -6.77 -7.52
C ARG A 63 13.99 -7.44 -8.60
N GLY A 64 14.30 -7.24 -9.89
CA GLY A 64 13.50 -7.74 -11.01
C GLY A 64 12.11 -7.12 -11.10
N LEU A 65 11.92 -5.91 -10.55
CA LEU A 65 10.63 -5.21 -10.52
C LEU A 65 10.55 -4.21 -11.68
N THR A 66 9.41 -4.19 -12.38
CA THR A 66 9.15 -3.19 -13.42
C THR A 66 8.61 -1.91 -12.77
N GLY A 67 9.30 -0.78 -12.95
CA GLY A 67 8.86 0.52 -12.44
C GLY A 67 8.00 1.28 -13.44
N ASP A 68 6.76 1.56 -13.09
CA ASP A 68 5.92 2.55 -13.79
C ASP A 68 5.90 3.84 -12.94
N ILE A 69 6.73 4.81 -13.31
CA ILE A 69 6.93 6.04 -12.54
C ILE A 69 6.24 7.19 -13.27
N ALA A 70 5.37 7.93 -12.58
CA ALA A 70 4.70 9.08 -13.16
C ALA A 70 5.72 10.14 -13.60
N THR A 71 5.63 10.62 -14.85
CA THR A 71 6.51 11.70 -15.33
C THR A 71 5.97 13.06 -14.89
N LYS A 72 6.86 13.94 -14.43
CA LYS A 72 6.49 15.29 -13.96
C LYS A 72 6.09 16.17 -15.15
N GLY A 73 4.82 16.58 -15.23
CA GLY A 73 4.31 17.51 -16.25
C GLY A 73 3.50 16.85 -17.37
N ASP A 74 3.62 15.53 -17.54
CA ASP A 74 2.69 14.76 -18.36
C ASP A 74 1.59 14.18 -17.48
N ASN A 75 0.35 14.16 -17.99
CA ASN A 75 -0.76 13.43 -17.36
C ASN A 75 -0.47 11.92 -17.49
N ALA A 76 0.45 11.41 -16.66
CA ALA A 76 0.81 10.01 -16.62
C ALA A 76 -0.44 9.16 -16.28
N PRO A 77 -0.57 7.94 -16.82
CA PRO A 77 -1.73 7.05 -16.60
C PRO A 77 -2.00 6.73 -15.12
N ILE A 78 -1.04 6.99 -14.24
CA ILE A 78 -1.16 6.86 -12.78
C ILE A 78 -2.19 7.83 -12.17
N GLN A 79 -2.52 8.95 -12.82
CA GLN A 79 -3.28 10.04 -12.18
C GLN A 79 -4.77 9.76 -11.88
N ALA A 80 -5.41 8.73 -12.45
CA ALA A 80 -6.84 8.50 -12.22
C ALA A 80 -7.19 7.12 -11.63
N GLY A 81 -6.50 6.05 -12.05
CA GLY A 81 -6.87 4.67 -11.71
C GLY A 81 -6.09 4.07 -10.56
N GLN A 82 -4.75 4.02 -10.70
CA GLN A 82 -3.90 3.19 -9.82
C GLN A 82 -3.45 3.91 -8.55
N ARG A 83 -3.15 5.22 -8.64
CA ARG A 83 -2.89 6.06 -7.45
C ARG A 83 -4.03 6.05 -6.44
N ARG A 84 -5.26 5.88 -6.93
CA ARG A 84 -6.48 5.78 -6.12
C ARG A 84 -6.43 4.63 -5.12
N HIS A 85 -5.70 3.55 -5.40
CA HIS A 85 -5.59 2.42 -4.46
C HIS A 85 -4.82 2.81 -3.21
N VAL A 86 -3.64 3.43 -3.37
CA VAL A 86 -2.81 3.91 -2.25
C VAL A 86 -3.54 4.97 -1.44
N GLU A 87 -4.13 5.96 -2.13
CA GLU A 87 -4.87 7.04 -1.47
C GLU A 87 -6.10 6.52 -0.72
N ARG A 88 -6.79 5.52 -1.27
CA ARG A 88 -7.93 4.88 -0.61
C ARG A 88 -7.50 4.17 0.67
N THR A 89 -6.39 3.45 0.66
CA THR A 89 -5.85 2.79 1.87
C THR A 89 -5.48 3.82 2.92
N SER A 90 -4.82 4.91 2.54
CA SER A 90 -4.52 6.04 3.44
C SER A 90 -5.81 6.68 4.01
N ALA A 91 -6.86 6.82 3.19
CA ALA A 91 -8.16 7.29 3.66
C ALA A 91 -8.81 6.32 4.67
N TRP A 92 -8.64 5.00 4.49
CA TRP A 92 -9.10 4.02 5.47
C TRP A 92 -8.32 4.08 6.79
N HIS A 93 -7.00 4.28 6.75
CA HIS A 93 -6.21 4.53 7.95
C HIS A 93 -6.70 5.77 8.70
N ASN A 94 -7.00 6.85 7.97
CA ASN A 94 -7.52 8.09 8.54
C ASN A 94 -8.92 7.94 9.17
N ALA A 95 -9.68 6.90 8.80
CA ALA A 95 -10.98 6.60 9.43
C ALA A 95 -10.82 6.01 10.85
N PHE A 96 -9.63 5.54 11.22
CA PHE A 96 -9.33 5.13 12.58
C PHE A 96 -8.88 6.37 13.38
N ASN A 97 -9.78 6.91 14.21
CA ASN A 97 -9.52 8.11 15.01
C ASN A 97 -8.21 8.06 15.80
N ARG A 98 -7.80 6.87 16.28
CA ARG A 98 -6.55 6.68 17.02
C ARG A 98 -5.31 6.89 16.15
N LEU A 99 -5.36 6.51 14.87
CA LEU A 99 -4.28 6.76 13.91
C LEU A 99 -4.31 8.22 13.43
N GLN A 100 -5.50 8.77 13.19
CA GLN A 100 -5.65 10.17 12.80
C GLN A 100 -5.13 11.13 13.88
N ARG A 101 -5.34 10.78 15.15
CA ARG A 101 -4.92 11.55 16.34
C ARG A 101 -4.04 10.68 17.22
N CYS A 102 -2.87 10.33 16.70
CA CYS A 102 -1.90 9.51 17.42
C CYS A 102 -1.05 10.37 18.36
N TYR A 103 -1.31 10.27 19.67
CA TYR A 103 -0.49 10.89 20.72
C TYR A 103 0.64 9.97 21.24
N GLU A 104 0.75 8.78 20.68
CA GLU A 104 1.77 7.81 21.06
C GLU A 104 3.17 8.27 20.62
N ARG A 105 4.17 7.96 21.44
CA ARG A 105 5.58 8.32 21.16
C ARG A 105 6.43 7.11 20.81
N HIS A 106 6.00 5.90 21.19
CA HIS A 106 6.75 4.68 20.93
C HIS A 106 6.39 4.10 19.57
N GLY A 107 7.39 3.98 18.68
CA GLY A 107 7.23 3.41 17.34
C GLY A 107 6.55 2.05 17.35
N ILE A 108 6.95 1.16 18.28
CA ILE A 108 6.37 -0.20 18.43
C ILE A 108 4.85 -0.16 18.63
N VAL A 109 4.35 0.79 19.41
CA VAL A 109 2.91 0.90 19.70
C VAL A 109 2.17 1.49 18.49
N ILE A 110 2.80 2.44 17.80
CA ILE A 110 2.27 2.99 16.54
C ILE A 110 2.20 1.88 15.49
N ASP A 111 3.26 1.10 15.32
CA ASP A 111 3.30 -0.07 14.43
C ASP A 111 2.17 -1.05 14.74
N ALA A 112 1.96 -1.39 16.02
CA ALA A 112 0.88 -2.28 16.42
C ALA A 112 -0.52 -1.72 16.07
N PHE A 113 -0.74 -0.40 16.18
CA PHE A 113 -2.00 0.20 15.74
C PHE A 113 -2.19 0.11 14.22
N PHE A 114 -1.14 0.29 13.45
CA PHE A 114 -1.21 0.10 12.00
C PHE A 114 -1.40 -1.37 11.62
N ASP A 115 -0.77 -2.33 12.32
CA ASP A 115 -1.01 -3.77 12.09
C ASP A 115 -2.46 -4.14 12.33
N LEU A 116 -3.06 -3.61 13.40
CA LEU A 116 -4.47 -3.82 13.69
C LEU A 116 -5.36 -3.21 12.60
N ALA A 117 -5.05 -1.98 12.17
CA ALA A 117 -5.82 -1.32 11.11
C ALA A 117 -5.69 -2.05 9.77
N ASP A 118 -4.50 -2.47 9.38
CA ASP A 118 -4.21 -3.24 8.16
C ASP A 118 -4.93 -4.59 8.17
N THR A 119 -4.96 -5.26 9.33
CA THR A 119 -5.72 -6.51 9.52
C THR A 119 -7.22 -6.29 9.28
N ILE A 120 -7.80 -5.24 9.89
CA ILE A 120 -9.23 -4.91 9.73
C ILE A 120 -9.54 -4.53 8.28
N ILE A 121 -8.70 -3.71 7.65
CA ILE A 121 -8.84 -3.30 6.25
C ILE A 121 -8.83 -4.53 5.35
N THR A 122 -7.83 -5.40 5.51
CA THR A 122 -7.65 -6.62 4.72
C THR A 122 -8.85 -7.55 4.85
N LEU A 123 -9.30 -7.83 6.08
CA LEU A 123 -10.46 -8.68 6.33
C LEU A 123 -11.72 -8.14 5.65
N ARG A 124 -11.99 -6.83 5.79
CA ARG A 124 -13.16 -6.19 5.16
C ARG A 124 -13.06 -6.19 3.63
N ALA A 125 -11.87 -5.97 3.08
CA ALA A 125 -11.64 -6.03 1.64
C ALA A 125 -11.89 -7.45 1.10
N LEU A 126 -11.36 -8.47 1.77
CA LEU A 126 -11.56 -9.87 1.40
C LEU A 126 -13.04 -10.28 1.49
N ILE A 127 -13.75 -9.93 2.56
CA ILE A 127 -15.19 -10.20 2.69
C ILE A 127 -15.97 -9.60 1.52
N ARG A 128 -15.71 -8.33 1.16
CA ARG A 128 -16.37 -7.67 0.03
C ARG A 128 -16.03 -8.30 -1.32
N ARG A 129 -14.80 -8.80 -1.47
CA ARG A 129 -14.34 -9.44 -2.70
C ARG A 129 -14.94 -10.83 -2.85
N VAL A 130 -14.90 -11.63 -1.79
CA VAL A 130 -15.56 -12.94 -1.72
C VAL A 130 -17.05 -12.80 -2.02
N TRP A 131 -17.71 -11.79 -1.44
CA TRP A 131 -19.10 -11.47 -1.74
C TRP A 131 -19.36 -11.20 -3.22
N THR A 132 -18.43 -10.55 -3.90
CA THR A 132 -18.61 -10.16 -5.30
C THR A 132 -18.34 -11.36 -6.23
N LEU A 133 -17.25 -12.08 -5.99
CA LEU A 133 -16.75 -13.17 -6.82
C LEU A 133 -17.52 -14.49 -6.65
N TYR A 134 -17.94 -14.81 -5.43
CA TYR A 134 -18.56 -16.08 -5.11
C TYR A 134 -20.04 -15.92 -4.76
N ARG A 135 -20.79 -17.01 -4.98
CA ARG A 135 -22.18 -17.19 -4.55
C ARG A 135 -22.23 -18.49 -3.76
N TRP A 136 -22.89 -18.46 -2.60
CA TRP A 136 -23.04 -19.63 -1.72
C TRP A 136 -24.36 -19.51 -0.94
N ASP A 137 -24.88 -20.64 -0.46
CA ASP A 137 -26.27 -20.75 -0.01
C ASP A 137 -26.60 -19.91 1.24
N ILE A 138 -25.65 -19.78 2.17
CA ILE A 138 -25.79 -18.97 3.39
C ILE A 138 -25.29 -17.53 3.24
N ARG A 139 -25.16 -17.03 2.01
CA ARG A 139 -24.72 -15.65 1.76
C ARG A 139 -25.77 -14.68 2.30
N PRO A 140 -25.38 -13.69 3.14
CA PRO A 140 -26.31 -12.65 3.58
C PRO A 140 -27.04 -11.98 2.40
N THR A 141 -28.14 -11.28 2.65
CA THR A 141 -28.84 -10.53 1.58
C THR A 141 -28.20 -9.17 1.34
N LYS A 142 -27.71 -8.53 2.40
CA LYS A 142 -27.12 -7.19 2.33
C LYS A 142 -25.62 -7.25 2.08
N ARG A 143 -25.16 -6.48 1.10
CA ARG A 143 -23.74 -6.32 0.81
C ARG A 143 -23.01 -5.67 2.00
N PRO A 144 -21.87 -6.21 2.44
CA PRO A 144 -21.02 -5.64 3.51
C PRO A 144 -20.14 -4.44 3.05
#